data_AF-A0A7C5J736-F1
#
_entry.id   AF-A0A7C5J736-F1
#
_cell.length_a   1.000
_cell.length_b   1.000
_cell.length_c   1.000
_cell.angle_alpha   90.00
_cell.angle_beta   90.00
_cell.angle_gamma   90.00
#
_symmetry.space_group_name_H-M   'P 1'
#
loop_
_entity.id
_entity.type
_entity.pdbx_description
1 polymer ?
#
loop_
_entity_poly.entity_id
_entity_poly.type
_entity_poly.pdbx_seq_one_letter_code
_entity_poly.pdbx_strand_id
1 'polypeptide(L)'
;MATTSMWDRTEEMAKQHDQGSSTWLKLADDGDKEVVVFLGEPFPREVVFLDGRYTPFTEELRAKGHKASLRVALNVALYDSKEVKILEQGVVFFKQLVQLRSKRSLTEWAFEIERHGAARDKNTTYTILPEHKLTAEQQAEFQALPLHDLEQLYSEGDEGGGLGSYDRKSDGVVDPKTAQAIVHALKALPREAVERFCEKFGVTRIKDLPAAQVDKAQVFVEALEAEINGKDNSSDEIDPFA
;
A
#
# COMPACT_ATOMS: atom_id res chain seq x y z
N MET A 1 25.00 -1.74 -23.13
CA MET A 1 23.65 -1.57 -22.56
C MET A 1 23.03 -2.95 -22.51
N ALA A 2 22.84 -3.52 -21.32
CA ALA A 2 22.21 -4.83 -21.18
C ALA A 2 20.73 -4.68 -21.56
N THR A 3 20.26 -5.51 -22.48
CA THR A 3 18.85 -5.57 -22.87
C THR A 3 18.08 -6.21 -21.73
N THR A 4 17.35 -5.40 -20.96
CA THR A 4 16.40 -5.85 -19.94
C THR A 4 15.46 -6.88 -20.55
N SER A 5 15.33 -8.06 -19.93
CA SER A 5 14.54 -9.15 -20.48
C SER A 5 13.04 -8.82 -20.40
N MET A 6 12.22 -9.51 -21.18
CA MET A 6 10.76 -9.36 -21.06
C MET A 6 10.25 -9.81 -19.68
N TRP A 7 10.99 -10.68 -18.98
CA TRP A 7 10.66 -11.08 -17.60
C TRP A 7 10.86 -9.91 -16.63
N ASP A 8 12.05 -9.29 -16.65
CA ASP A 8 12.35 -8.12 -15.81
C ASP A 8 11.35 -6.98 -16.04
N ARG A 9 11.02 -6.72 -17.31
CA ARG A 9 10.01 -5.71 -17.68
C ARG A 9 8.61 -6.05 -17.17
N THR A 10 8.24 -7.33 -17.17
CA THR A 10 6.93 -7.76 -16.67
C THR A 10 6.86 -7.67 -15.15
N GLU A 11 7.93 -8.00 -14.45
CA GLU A 11 8.04 -7.84 -12.99
C GLU A 11 7.99 -6.36 -12.58
N GLU A 12 8.70 -5.48 -13.29
CA GLU A 12 8.61 -4.03 -13.07
C GLU A 12 7.18 -3.51 -13.27
N MET A 13 6.52 -3.93 -14.35
CA MET A 13 5.13 -3.53 -14.62
C MET A 13 4.14 -4.04 -13.56
N ALA A 14 4.36 -5.24 -13.02
CA ALA A 14 3.55 -5.79 -11.94
C ALA A 14 3.74 -4.97 -10.64
N LYS A 15 4.99 -4.69 -10.24
CA LYS A 15 5.31 -3.85 -9.08
C LYS A 15 4.71 -2.45 -9.18
N GLN A 16 4.79 -1.84 -10.37
CA GLN A 16 4.17 -0.52 -10.62
C GLN A 16 2.65 -0.55 -10.48
N HIS A 17 2.01 -1.66 -10.87
CA HIS A 17 0.56 -1.84 -10.75
C HIS A 17 0.14 -2.09 -9.29
N ASP A 18 0.96 -2.78 -8.50
CA ASP A 18 0.69 -3.07 -7.08
C ASP A 18 0.93 -1.86 -6.17
N GLN A 19 1.91 -0.99 -6.48
CA GLN A 19 2.20 0.20 -5.69
C GLN A 19 1.15 1.31 -5.85
N GLY A 20 0.36 1.30 -6.94
CA GLY A 20 -0.54 2.40 -7.30
C GLY A 20 0.19 3.75 -7.41
N SER A 21 -0.52 4.82 -7.78
CA SER A 21 0.03 6.19 -7.75
C SER A 21 0.14 6.73 -6.32
N SER A 22 0.61 5.91 -5.38
CA SER A 22 0.71 6.26 -3.97
C SER A 22 1.94 7.13 -3.74
N THR A 23 1.73 8.32 -3.16
CA THR A 23 2.79 9.18 -2.64
C THR A 23 3.67 8.48 -1.61
N TRP A 24 3.14 7.46 -0.94
CA TRP A 24 3.85 6.69 0.07
C TRP A 24 4.64 5.54 -0.54
N LEU A 25 5.90 5.40 -0.12
CA LEU A 25 6.66 4.16 -0.34
C LEU A 25 6.19 3.11 0.67
N LYS A 26 5.54 2.06 0.17
CA LYS A 26 5.04 0.94 0.98
C LYS A 26 5.70 -0.35 0.50
N LEU A 27 6.43 -1.00 1.41
CA LEU A 27 6.86 -2.39 1.28
C LEU A 27 5.81 -3.21 2.03
N ALA A 28 5.01 -3.97 1.31
CA ALA A 28 3.80 -4.61 1.83
C ALA A 28 4.06 -6.05 2.29
N ASP A 29 4.93 -6.75 1.59
CA ASP A 29 5.18 -8.18 1.73
C ASP A 29 6.61 -8.50 2.18
N ASP A 30 6.83 -9.76 2.50
CA ASP A 30 8.14 -10.26 2.93
C ASP A 30 9.10 -10.29 1.74
N GLY A 31 10.32 -9.78 1.92
CA GLY A 31 11.31 -9.66 0.85
C GLY A 31 11.06 -8.50 -0.12
N ASP A 32 10.01 -7.70 0.10
CA ASP A 32 9.81 -6.47 -0.66
C ASP A 32 11.00 -5.54 -0.46
N LYS A 33 11.51 -5.01 -1.56
CA LYS A 33 12.70 -4.17 -1.57
C LYS A 33 12.60 -3.04 -2.57
N GLU A 34 13.25 -1.93 -2.22
CA GLU A 34 13.35 -0.74 -3.05
C GLU A 34 14.68 -0.04 -2.83
N VAL A 35 15.28 0.49 -3.90
CA VAL A 35 16.53 1.26 -3.83
C VAL A 35 16.21 2.75 -3.84
N VAL A 36 16.60 3.44 -2.76
CA VAL A 36 16.23 4.84 -2.54
C VAL A 36 17.41 5.75 -2.25
N VAL A 37 17.25 7.03 -2.57
CA VAL A 37 18.10 8.13 -2.09
C VAL A 37 17.33 8.94 -1.06
N PHE A 38 17.90 9.12 0.14
CA PHE A 38 17.28 9.94 1.18
C PHE A 38 17.46 11.43 0.87
N LEU A 39 16.38 12.20 0.98
CA LEU A 39 16.34 13.62 0.62
C LEU A 39 15.86 14.49 1.78
N GLY A 40 16.48 15.65 1.93
CA GLY A 40 16.10 16.64 2.94
C GLY A 40 16.24 16.18 4.38
N GLU A 41 15.54 16.86 5.28
CA GLU A 41 15.52 16.57 6.72
C GLU A 41 14.35 15.64 7.10
N PRO A 42 14.53 14.78 8.12
CA PRO A 42 13.43 13.97 8.65
C PRO A 42 12.38 14.83 9.36
N PHE A 43 11.11 14.43 9.28
CA PHE A 43 10.03 15.04 10.04
C PHE A 43 9.54 14.10 11.16
N PRO A 44 9.85 14.40 12.44
CA PRO A 44 9.47 13.56 13.56
C PRO A 44 8.02 13.79 14.00
N ARG A 45 7.34 12.72 14.40
CA ARG A 45 5.97 12.76 14.92
C ARG A 45 5.85 11.90 16.17
N GLU A 46 5.40 12.49 17.27
CA GLU A 46 4.94 11.72 18.42
C GLU A 46 3.48 11.32 18.19
N VAL A 47 3.22 10.02 18.17
CA VAL A 47 1.90 9.46 17.83
C VAL A 47 1.49 8.37 18.80
N VAL A 48 0.20 8.03 18.79
CA VAL A 48 -0.36 6.82 19.38
C VAL A 48 -1.13 6.06 18.30
N PHE A 49 -1.04 4.73 18.29
CA PHE A 49 -1.86 3.91 17.40
C PHE A 49 -3.23 3.65 18.05
N LEU A 50 -4.28 4.24 17.50
CA LEU A 50 -5.66 4.08 17.96
C LEU A 50 -6.55 3.72 16.78
N ASP A 51 -7.44 2.76 16.98
CA ASP A 51 -8.46 2.36 16.00
C ASP A 51 -7.92 2.06 14.59
N GLY A 52 -6.67 1.59 14.51
CA GLY A 52 -6.03 1.23 13.26
C GLY A 52 -5.28 2.36 12.55
N ARG A 53 -5.03 3.50 13.19
CA ARG A 53 -4.26 4.63 12.63
C ARG A 53 -3.34 5.29 13.67
N TYR A 54 -2.23 5.87 13.22
CA TYR A 54 -1.41 6.78 14.04
C TYR A 54 -2.10 8.14 14.15
N THR A 55 -2.39 8.54 15.39
CA THR A 55 -2.94 9.85 15.75
C THR A 55 -1.87 10.64 16.51
N PRO A 56 -1.76 11.98 16.35
CA PRO A 56 -0.84 12.79 17.15
C PRO A 56 -1.01 12.54 18.65
N PHE A 57 0.10 12.39 19.37
CA PHE A 57 0.09 12.20 20.81
C PHE A 57 -0.15 13.52 21.52
N THR A 58 -1.18 13.58 22.36
CA THR A 58 -1.58 14.79 23.10
C THR A 58 -1.53 14.58 24.61
N GLU A 59 -1.59 15.67 25.39
CA GLU A 59 -1.68 15.59 26.85
C GLU A 59 -2.94 14.83 27.31
N GLU A 60 -4.05 14.97 26.59
CA GLU A 60 -5.28 14.22 26.88
C GLU A 60 -5.07 12.71 26.73
N LEU A 61 -4.34 12.28 25.70
CA LEU A 61 -4.01 10.88 25.49
C LEU A 61 -3.03 10.36 26.55
N ARG A 62 -2.08 11.20 26.96
CA ARG A 62 -1.18 10.92 28.09
C ARG A 62 -1.97 10.71 29.38
N ALA A 63 -2.91 11.60 29.70
CA ALA A 63 -3.77 11.52 30.89
C ALA A 63 -4.66 10.26 30.88
N LYS A 64 -5.05 9.77 29.71
CA LYS A 64 -5.76 8.48 29.52
C LYS A 64 -4.85 7.26 29.61
N GLY A 65 -3.55 7.43 29.88
CA GLY A 65 -2.58 6.34 30.05
C GLY A 65 -1.99 5.80 28.74
N HIS A 66 -2.23 6.46 27.60
CA HIS A 66 -1.58 6.07 26.35
C HIS A 66 -0.09 6.42 26.37
N LYS A 67 0.70 5.62 25.62
CA LYS A 67 2.14 5.83 25.47
C LYS A 67 2.44 6.40 24.09
N ALA A 68 3.31 7.40 24.05
CA ALA A 68 3.83 7.95 22.82
C ALA A 68 4.71 6.91 22.08
N SER A 69 4.63 6.94 20.76
CA SER A 69 5.54 6.26 19.84
C SER A 69 6.07 7.28 18.84
N LEU A 70 7.37 7.21 18.53
CA LEU A 70 7.96 8.04 17.49
C LEU A 70 7.74 7.40 16.11
N ARG A 71 7.15 8.16 15.19
CA ARG A 71 7.18 7.93 13.75
C ARG A 71 8.00 9.02 13.08
N VAL A 72 8.73 8.68 12.03
CA VAL A 72 9.56 9.61 11.28
C VAL A 72 9.20 9.50 9.81
N ALA A 73 8.77 10.60 9.22
CA ALA A 73 8.55 10.73 7.79
C ALA A 73 9.83 11.23 7.11
N LEU A 74 10.14 10.64 5.96
CA LEU A 74 11.34 10.91 5.17
C LEU A 74 10.94 11.09 3.71
N ASN A 75 11.44 12.15 3.07
CA ASN A 75 11.43 12.20 1.60
C ASN A 75 12.49 11.23 1.07
N VAL A 76 12.11 10.38 0.13
CA VAL A 76 13.00 9.45 -0.55
C VAL A 76 12.74 9.50 -2.05
N ALA A 77 13.78 9.52 -2.87
CA ALA A 77 13.63 9.30 -4.31
C ALA A 77 13.91 7.84 -4.64
N LEU A 78 13.06 7.24 -5.47
CA LEU A 78 13.34 5.96 -6.10
C LEU A 78 14.54 6.12 -7.03
N TYR A 79 15.53 5.23 -6.93
CA TYR A 79 16.80 5.40 -7.65
C TYR A 79 16.62 5.42 -9.17
N ASP A 80 15.83 4.48 -9.72
CA ASP A 80 15.68 4.33 -11.17
C ASP A 80 14.70 5.35 -11.78
N SER A 81 13.57 5.60 -11.12
CA SER A 81 12.51 6.48 -11.67
C SER A 81 12.66 7.94 -11.26
N LYS A 82 13.45 8.23 -10.22
CA LYS A 82 13.59 9.56 -9.58
C LYS A 82 12.27 10.11 -9.02
N GLU A 83 11.26 9.26 -8.88
CA GLU A 83 10.01 9.64 -8.24
C GLU A 83 10.24 9.86 -6.74
N VAL A 84 9.87 11.05 -6.24
CA VAL A 84 9.94 11.35 -4.81
C VAL A 84 8.70 10.81 -4.11
N LYS A 85 8.92 9.92 -3.13
CA LYS A 85 7.92 9.33 -2.25
C LYS A 85 8.19 9.67 -0.79
N ILE A 86 7.20 9.40 0.05
CA ILE A 86 7.31 9.53 1.50
C ILE A 86 7.44 8.15 2.13
N LEU A 87 8.51 7.94 2.89
CA LEU A 87 8.72 6.77 3.71
C LEU A 87 8.48 7.13 5.17
N GLU A 88 7.46 6.54 5.81
CA GLU A 88 7.24 6.69 7.25
C GLU A 88 7.69 5.42 7.98
N GLN A 89 8.58 5.57 8.95
CA GLN A 89 9.14 4.45 9.70
C GLN A 89 9.21 4.71 11.21
N GLY A 90 9.36 3.63 11.97
CA GLY A 90 9.43 3.67 13.43
C GLY A 90 10.84 3.99 13.97
N VAL A 91 10.92 4.19 15.28
CA VAL A 91 12.17 4.54 15.99
C VAL A 91 13.33 3.57 15.77
N VAL A 92 13.07 2.27 15.59
CA VAL A 92 14.13 1.26 15.37
C VAL A 92 14.82 1.48 14.03
N PHE A 93 14.05 1.64 12.96
CA PHE A 93 14.57 1.98 11.63
C PHE A 93 15.36 3.29 11.67
N PHE A 94 14.80 4.33 12.30
CA PHE A 94 15.47 5.63 12.37
C PHE A 94 16.82 5.57 13.11
N LYS A 95 16.91 4.78 14.18
CA LYS A 95 18.19 4.55 14.88
C LYS A 95 19.23 3.88 13.98
N GLN A 96 18.82 2.89 13.17
CA GLN A 96 19.70 2.27 12.17
C GLN A 96 20.16 3.28 11.12
N LEU A 97 19.24 4.12 10.61
CA LEU A 97 19.56 5.17 9.65
C LEU A 97 20.56 6.20 10.22
N VAL A 98 20.41 6.61 11.47
CA VAL A 98 21.37 7.51 12.15
C VAL A 98 22.76 6.86 12.27
N GLN A 99 22.83 5.58 12.62
CA GLN A 99 24.10 4.84 12.67
C GLN A 99 24.74 4.68 11.29
N LEU A 100 23.93 4.56 10.25
CA LEU A 100 24.39 4.49 8.87
C LEU A 100 24.93 5.84 8.39
N ARG A 101 24.20 6.93 8.67
CA ARG A 101 24.60 8.31 8.34
C ARG A 101 25.94 8.71 8.97
N SER A 102 26.26 8.19 10.15
CA SER A 102 27.56 8.48 10.80
C SER A 102 28.75 7.80 10.10
N LYS A 103 28.48 6.80 9.24
CA LYS A 103 29.50 6.06 8.50
C LYS A 103 29.54 6.41 7.00
N ARG A 104 28.39 6.73 6.41
CA ARG A 104 28.25 7.10 5.00
C ARG A 104 27.30 8.27 4.86
N SER A 105 27.66 9.24 4.02
CA SER A 105 26.74 10.34 3.73
C SER A 105 25.49 9.81 3.02
N LEU A 106 24.32 10.20 3.51
CA LEU A 106 23.05 9.85 2.87
C LEU A 106 22.87 10.51 1.50
N THR A 107 23.60 11.60 1.24
CA THR A 107 23.57 12.30 -0.05
C THR A 107 24.50 11.69 -1.09
N GLU A 108 25.42 10.82 -0.71
CA GLU A 108 26.42 10.23 -1.61
C GLU A 108 26.07 8.79 -2.04
N TRP A 109 25.02 8.21 -1.46
CA TRP A 109 24.67 6.81 -1.63
C TRP A 109 23.17 6.66 -1.86
N ALA A 110 22.82 5.72 -2.74
CA ALA A 110 21.52 5.08 -2.74
C ALA A 110 21.58 3.83 -1.85
N PHE A 111 20.47 3.51 -1.22
CA PHE A 111 20.34 2.43 -0.26
C PHE A 111 19.19 1.50 -0.62
N GLU A 112 19.44 0.20 -0.62
CA GLU A 112 18.37 -0.79 -0.65
C GLU A 112 17.72 -0.86 0.73
N ILE A 113 16.40 -0.73 0.74
CA ILE A 113 15.56 -0.99 1.91
C ILE A 113 14.79 -2.26 1.63
N GLU A 114 14.94 -3.26 2.49
CA GLU A 114 14.24 -4.54 2.40
C GLU A 114 13.39 -4.77 3.64
N ARG A 115 12.16 -5.23 3.43
CA ARG A 115 11.22 -5.60 4.50
C ARG A 115 11.33 -7.10 4.81
N HIS A 116 11.37 -7.42 6.09
CA HIS A 116 11.40 -8.78 6.62
C HIS A 116 10.17 -9.00 7.53
N GLY A 117 9.31 -9.95 7.18
CA GLY A 117 8.05 -10.30 7.83
C GLY A 117 6.87 -10.29 6.86
N ALA A 118 5.86 -11.14 7.06
CA ALA A 118 4.69 -11.18 6.17
C ALA A 118 3.78 -9.94 6.31
N ALA A 119 2.87 -9.71 5.37
CA ALA A 119 1.86 -8.65 5.51
C ALA A 119 1.16 -8.73 6.88
N ARG A 120 1.06 -7.59 7.58
CA ARG A 120 0.48 -7.45 8.94
C ARG A 120 1.23 -8.19 10.05
N ASP A 121 2.45 -8.65 9.81
CA ASP A 121 3.29 -9.20 10.86
C ASP A 121 3.66 -8.11 11.89
N LYS A 122 3.38 -8.41 13.16
CA LYS A 122 3.67 -7.53 14.30
C LYS A 122 5.17 -7.35 14.54
N ASN A 123 5.99 -8.25 14.02
CA ASN A 123 7.44 -8.26 14.19
C ASN A 123 8.17 -7.91 12.88
N THR A 124 7.52 -7.15 11.99
CA THR A 124 8.16 -6.65 10.76
C THR A 124 9.45 -5.91 11.11
N THR A 125 10.54 -6.28 10.46
CA THR A 125 11.83 -5.57 10.52
C THR A 125 12.25 -5.09 9.15
N TYR A 126 13.25 -4.22 9.11
CA TYR A 126 13.79 -3.67 7.87
C TYR A 126 15.30 -3.70 7.93
N THR A 127 15.92 -3.91 6.76
CA THR A 127 17.36 -3.79 6.56
C THR A 127 17.62 -2.60 5.64
N ILE A 128 18.69 -1.84 5.91
CA ILE A 128 19.15 -0.71 5.08
C ILE A 128 20.59 -0.98 4.68
N LEU A 129 20.85 -1.18 3.38
CA LEU A 129 22.18 -1.48 2.85
C LEU A 129 22.61 -0.43 1.83
N PRO A 130 23.86 0.06 1.87
CA PRO A 130 24.39 0.89 0.79
C PRO A 130 24.50 0.06 -0.49
N GLU A 131 23.85 0.52 -1.56
CA GLU A 131 23.77 -0.20 -2.83
C GLU A 131 24.61 0.47 -3.91
N HIS A 132 24.35 1.75 -4.19
CA HIS A 132 25.06 2.51 -5.22
C HIS A 132 25.72 3.75 -4.65
N LYS A 133 27.00 3.96 -4.99
CA LYS A 133 27.65 5.26 -4.76
C LYS A 133 27.26 6.21 -5.89
N LEU A 134 26.72 7.36 -5.54
CA LEU A 134 26.25 8.36 -6.50
C LEU A 134 27.43 9.16 -7.06
N THR A 135 27.45 9.39 -8.37
CA THR A 135 28.37 10.37 -8.99
C THR A 135 27.97 11.79 -8.60
N ALA A 136 28.86 12.77 -8.78
CA ALA A 136 28.55 14.17 -8.46
C ALA A 136 27.34 14.69 -9.25
N GLU A 137 27.18 14.25 -10.50
CA GLU A 137 26.05 14.60 -11.36
C GLU A 137 24.74 14.00 -10.81
N GLN A 138 24.76 12.72 -10.41
CA GLN A 138 23.59 12.08 -9.81
C GLN A 138 23.21 12.75 -8.48
N GLN A 139 24.19 13.10 -7.65
CA GLN A 139 23.94 13.82 -6.40
C GLN A 139 23.24 15.15 -6.67
N ALA A 140 23.76 15.95 -7.60
CA ALA A 140 23.14 17.22 -7.99
C ALA A 140 21.71 17.03 -8.52
N GLU A 141 21.48 15.98 -9.31
CA GLU A 141 20.17 15.66 -9.86
C GLU A 141 19.15 15.29 -8.78
N PHE A 142 19.50 14.38 -7.85
CA PHE A 142 18.61 13.99 -6.76
C PHE A 142 18.33 15.14 -5.78
N GLN A 143 19.34 15.98 -5.49
CA GLN A 143 19.15 17.14 -4.61
C GLN A 143 18.31 18.26 -5.25
N ALA A 144 18.14 18.27 -6.57
CA ALA A 144 17.29 19.22 -7.28
C ALA A 144 15.81 18.77 -7.36
N LEU A 145 15.49 17.55 -6.92
CA LEU A 145 14.12 17.05 -6.98
C LEU A 145 13.19 17.82 -6.03
N PRO A 146 11.95 18.11 -6.46
CA PRO A 146 10.97 18.75 -5.60
C PRO A 146 10.54 17.80 -4.48
N LEU A 147 10.69 18.24 -3.23
CA LEU A 147 10.34 17.44 -2.05
C LEU A 147 8.88 17.65 -1.66
N HIS A 148 8.27 16.63 -1.04
CA HIS A 148 6.99 16.81 -0.37
C HIS A 148 7.18 17.66 0.88
N ASP A 149 6.27 18.61 1.11
CA ASP A 149 6.23 19.39 2.34
C ASP A 149 5.65 18.52 3.47
N LEU A 150 6.56 17.91 4.24
CA LEU A 150 6.18 17.02 5.33
C LEU A 150 5.51 17.79 6.47
N GLU A 151 5.84 19.05 6.70
CA GLU A 151 5.21 19.83 7.76
C GLU A 151 3.77 20.16 7.39
N GLN A 152 3.54 20.67 6.17
CA GLN A 152 2.19 20.93 5.65
C GLN A 152 1.34 19.65 5.67
N LEU A 153 1.90 18.52 5.21
CA LEU A 153 1.23 17.22 5.17
C LEU A 153 0.61 16.82 6.51
N TYR A 154 1.27 17.11 7.63
CA TYR A 154 0.79 16.74 8.96
C TYR A 154 0.15 17.88 9.75
N SER A 155 0.18 19.12 9.24
CA SER A 155 -0.39 20.31 9.90
C SER A 155 -1.88 20.50 9.63
N GLU A 156 -2.39 20.08 8.46
CA GLU A 156 -3.77 20.40 8.05
C GLU A 156 -4.87 19.57 8.73
N GLY A 157 -4.52 18.66 9.65
CA GLY A 157 -5.50 17.79 10.30
C GLY A 157 -6.13 16.80 9.31
N ASP A 158 -6.51 15.62 9.79
CA ASP A 158 -6.96 14.48 8.97
C ASP A 158 -8.33 14.70 8.25
N GLU A 159 -8.80 15.95 8.11
CA GLU A 159 -10.14 16.28 7.61
C GLU A 159 -10.22 16.94 6.22
N GLY A 160 -9.13 17.19 5.51
CA GLY A 160 -9.28 17.49 4.07
C GLY A 160 -8.08 18.10 3.36
N GLY A 161 -7.55 17.34 2.39
CA GLY A 161 -6.63 17.85 1.36
C GLY A 161 -5.17 17.58 1.68
N GLY A 162 -4.68 16.37 1.49
CA GLY A 162 -3.90 16.07 0.29
C GLY A 162 -2.83 15.06 0.68
N LEU A 163 -2.55 14.08 -0.17
CA LEU A 163 -1.56 12.99 0.01
C LEU A 163 -1.99 11.79 0.90
N GLY A 164 -2.99 11.93 1.78
CA GLY A 164 -3.55 10.81 2.56
C GLY A 164 -2.59 10.23 3.61
N SER A 165 -3.08 9.56 4.65
CA SER A 165 -2.24 9.02 5.73
C SER A 165 -1.47 7.74 5.32
N TYR A 166 -0.26 7.52 5.84
CA TYR A 166 0.49 6.26 5.69
C TYR A 166 -0.36 5.05 6.09
N ASP A 167 -1.05 5.16 7.24
CA ASP A 167 -1.94 4.12 7.77
C ASP A 167 -3.34 4.15 7.18
N ARG A 168 -3.63 5.04 6.22
CA ARG A 168 -4.91 5.01 5.54
C ARG A 168 -5.01 3.61 4.94
N LYS A 169 -5.89 2.81 5.53
CA LYS A 169 -6.38 1.59 4.91
C LYS A 169 -6.80 1.98 3.49
N SER A 170 -6.75 1.06 2.54
CA SER A 170 -7.45 1.25 1.27
C SER A 170 -8.96 1.33 1.54
N ASP A 171 -9.41 2.42 2.17
CA ASP A 171 -10.79 2.85 2.38
C ASP A 171 -11.31 3.53 1.11
N GLY A 172 -10.61 3.36 -0.02
CA GLY A 172 -11.17 3.57 -1.34
C GLY A 172 -12.25 2.52 -1.57
N VAL A 173 -13.33 2.94 -2.21
CA VAL A 173 -14.18 2.00 -2.92
C VAL A 173 -13.35 1.29 -4.00
N VAL A 174 -13.80 0.10 -4.38
CA VAL A 174 -13.23 -0.69 -5.47
C VAL A 174 -12.94 0.19 -6.67
N ASP A 175 -11.78 -0.02 -7.31
CA ASP A 175 -11.42 0.77 -8.47
C ASP A 175 -12.44 0.53 -9.62
N PRO A 176 -12.64 1.52 -10.51
CA PRO A 176 -13.68 1.42 -11.54
C PRO A 176 -13.55 0.22 -12.47
N LYS A 177 -12.34 -0.27 -12.74
CA LYS A 177 -12.10 -1.40 -13.65
C LYS A 177 -12.49 -2.72 -12.98
N THR A 178 -12.08 -2.91 -11.72
CA THR A 178 -12.49 -4.08 -10.93
C THR A 178 -13.98 -4.07 -10.65
N ALA A 179 -14.57 -2.90 -10.36
CA ALA A 179 -16.02 -2.77 -10.21
C ALA A 179 -16.77 -3.19 -11.49
N GLN A 180 -16.27 -2.79 -12.67
CA GLN A 180 -16.85 -3.20 -13.95
C GLN A 180 -16.72 -4.70 -14.22
N ALA A 181 -15.60 -5.32 -13.86
CA ALA A 181 -15.41 -6.77 -13.99
C ALA A 181 -16.41 -7.55 -13.12
N ILE A 182 -16.58 -7.14 -11.85
CA ILE A 182 -17.56 -7.75 -10.94
C ILE A 182 -18.99 -7.54 -11.45
N VAL A 183 -19.31 -6.34 -11.97
CA VAL A 183 -20.61 -6.06 -12.61
C VAL A 183 -20.84 -6.96 -13.82
N HIS A 184 -19.82 -7.18 -14.65
CA HIS A 184 -19.93 -8.02 -15.84
C HIS A 184 -20.21 -9.48 -15.46
N ALA A 185 -19.48 -10.03 -14.48
CA ALA A 185 -19.69 -11.39 -13.99
C ALA A 185 -21.09 -11.56 -13.38
N LEU A 186 -21.50 -10.65 -12.49
CA LEU A 186 -22.82 -10.70 -11.87
C LEU A 186 -23.97 -10.52 -12.88
N LYS A 187 -23.77 -9.81 -13.99
CA LYS A 187 -24.76 -9.68 -15.07
C LYS A 187 -24.95 -10.96 -15.88
N ALA A 188 -23.97 -11.87 -15.87
CA ALA A 188 -24.09 -13.18 -16.49
C ALA A 188 -24.91 -14.16 -15.61
N LEU A 189 -25.21 -13.77 -14.37
CA LEU A 189 -26.01 -14.55 -13.41
C LEU A 189 -27.46 -14.05 -13.31
N PRO A 190 -28.38 -14.88 -12.79
CA PRO A 190 -29.73 -14.48 -12.42
C PRO A 190 -29.73 -13.24 -11.51
N ARG A 191 -30.78 -12.42 -11.62
CA ARG A 191 -30.94 -11.17 -10.85
C ARG A 191 -30.79 -11.37 -9.33
N GLU A 192 -31.21 -12.51 -8.82
CA GLU A 192 -31.08 -12.90 -7.41
C GLU A 192 -29.62 -12.95 -6.92
N ALA A 193 -28.66 -13.24 -7.81
CA ALA A 193 -27.23 -13.25 -7.48
C ALA A 193 -26.71 -11.84 -7.16
N VAL A 194 -27.22 -10.82 -7.85
CA VAL A 194 -26.89 -9.41 -7.59
C VAL A 194 -27.43 -8.98 -6.23
N GLU A 195 -28.66 -9.40 -5.89
CA GLU A 195 -29.29 -9.08 -4.61
C GLU A 195 -28.56 -9.76 -3.45
N ARG A 196 -28.23 -11.06 -3.58
CA ARG A 196 -27.41 -11.81 -2.62
C ARG A 196 -26.02 -11.21 -2.45
N PHE A 197 -25.40 -10.73 -3.53
CA PHE A 197 -24.11 -10.03 -3.48
C PHE A 197 -24.21 -8.73 -2.68
N CYS A 198 -25.16 -7.88 -3.02
CA CYS A 198 -25.38 -6.61 -2.32
C CYS A 198 -25.68 -6.81 -0.83
N GLU A 199 -26.50 -7.80 -0.48
CA GLU A 199 -26.80 -8.16 0.91
C GLU A 199 -25.56 -8.68 1.65
N LYS A 200 -24.79 -9.59 1.02
CA LYS A 200 -23.59 -10.20 1.63
C LYS A 200 -22.53 -9.17 2.02
N PHE A 201 -22.35 -8.14 1.20
CA PHE A 201 -21.33 -7.11 1.40
C PHE A 201 -21.89 -5.80 2.00
N GLY A 202 -23.20 -5.72 2.23
CA GLY A 202 -23.85 -4.54 2.81
C GLY A 202 -23.76 -3.30 1.92
N VAL A 203 -23.75 -3.47 0.60
CA VAL A 203 -23.61 -2.38 -0.39
C VAL A 203 -24.86 -2.22 -1.22
N THR A 204 -25.19 -0.98 -1.57
CA THR A 204 -26.31 -0.69 -2.49
C THR A 204 -25.91 -0.74 -3.95
N ARG A 205 -24.63 -0.49 -4.25
CA ARG A 205 -24.05 -0.55 -5.60
C ARG A 205 -22.68 -1.20 -5.52
N ILE A 206 -22.32 -1.98 -6.55
CA ILE A 206 -21.02 -2.70 -6.62
C ILE A 206 -19.83 -1.73 -6.57
N LYS A 207 -19.99 -0.51 -7.12
CA LYS A 207 -18.97 0.55 -7.03
C LYS A 207 -18.76 1.12 -5.63
N ASP A 208 -19.63 0.80 -4.67
CA ASP A 208 -19.51 1.21 -3.27
C ASP A 208 -18.84 0.09 -2.43
N LEU A 209 -18.43 -1.03 -3.06
CA LEU A 209 -17.69 -2.11 -2.42
C LEU A 209 -16.36 -1.58 -1.88
N PRO A 210 -16.02 -1.79 -0.61
CA PRO A 210 -14.70 -1.42 -0.09
C PRO A 210 -13.59 -2.19 -0.82
N ALA A 211 -12.50 -1.52 -1.20
CA ALA A 211 -11.37 -2.16 -1.88
C ALA A 211 -10.81 -3.35 -1.06
N ALA A 212 -10.84 -3.26 0.26
CA ALA A 212 -10.42 -4.33 1.18
C ALA A 212 -11.31 -5.61 1.12
N GLN A 213 -12.43 -5.58 0.40
CA GLN A 213 -13.36 -6.71 0.25
C GLN A 213 -13.37 -7.30 -1.17
N VAL A 214 -12.53 -6.79 -2.09
CA VAL A 214 -12.49 -7.23 -3.49
C VAL A 214 -12.20 -8.73 -3.61
N ASP A 215 -11.18 -9.25 -2.94
CA ASP A 215 -10.83 -10.67 -3.02
C ASP A 215 -11.98 -11.56 -2.53
N LYS A 216 -12.64 -11.15 -1.44
CA LYS A 216 -13.80 -11.86 -0.90
C LYS A 216 -15.00 -11.79 -1.84
N ALA A 217 -15.17 -10.66 -2.53
CA ALA A 217 -16.21 -10.46 -3.51
C ALA A 217 -16.01 -11.33 -4.75
N GLN A 218 -14.78 -11.44 -5.25
CA GLN A 218 -14.44 -12.30 -6.39
C GLN A 218 -14.69 -13.78 -6.07
N VAL A 219 -14.20 -14.26 -4.92
CA VAL A 219 -14.45 -15.64 -4.47
C VAL A 219 -15.95 -15.91 -4.30
N PHE A 220 -16.71 -14.92 -3.83
CA PHE A 220 -18.16 -15.07 -3.69
C PHE A 220 -18.88 -15.12 -5.04
N VAL A 221 -18.43 -14.36 -6.04
CA VAL A 221 -18.96 -14.44 -7.41
C VAL A 221 -18.69 -15.80 -8.03
N GLU A 222 -17.47 -16.33 -7.90
CA GLU A 222 -17.13 -17.69 -8.36
C GLU A 222 -18.00 -18.77 -7.68
N ALA A 223 -18.25 -18.62 -6.37
CA ALA A 223 -19.14 -19.52 -5.64
C ALA A 223 -20.59 -19.45 -6.12
N LEU A 224 -21.10 -18.25 -6.45
CA LEU A 224 -22.43 -18.08 -7.04
C LEU A 224 -22.51 -18.68 -8.45
N GLU A 225 -21.48 -18.50 -9.28
CA GLU A 225 -21.37 -19.12 -10.60
C GLU A 225 -21.39 -20.65 -10.51
N ALA A 226 -20.64 -21.24 -9.57
CA ALA A 226 -20.61 -22.67 -9.36
C ALA A 226 -21.95 -23.22 -8.81
N GLU A 227 -22.61 -22.52 -7.88
CA GLU A 227 -23.91 -22.93 -7.32
C GLU A 227 -25.00 -22.94 -8.40
N ILE A 228 -25.00 -21.93 -9.28
CA ILE A 228 -26.05 -21.73 -10.27
C ILE A 228 -25.82 -22.64 -11.49
N ASN A 229 -24.58 -22.76 -11.99
CA ASN A 229 -24.26 -23.71 -13.06
C ASN A 229 -24.39 -25.18 -12.59
N GLY A 230 -24.21 -25.44 -11.28
CA GLY A 230 -24.45 -26.76 -10.70
C GLY A 230 -25.93 -27.14 -10.61
N LYS A 231 -26.84 -26.15 -10.52
CA LYS A 231 -28.30 -26.36 -10.52
C LYS A 231 -28.88 -26.58 -11.91
N ASP A 232 -28.23 -26.09 -12.97
CA ASP A 232 -28.68 -26.29 -14.36
C ASP A 232 -28.44 -27.72 -14.87
N ASN A 233 -27.56 -28.48 -14.20
CA ASN A 233 -27.33 -29.91 -14.46
C ASN A 233 -28.21 -30.86 -13.63
N SER A 234 -29.12 -30.35 -12.81
CA SER A 234 -30.12 -31.15 -12.10
C SER A 234 -31.53 -30.92 -12.67
N SER A 235 -31.65 -30.87 -13.99
CA SER A 235 -32.96 -31.03 -14.62
C SER A 235 -33.38 -32.49 -14.46
N ASP A 236 -34.43 -32.68 -13.67
CA ASP A 236 -35.14 -33.93 -13.49
C ASP A 236 -35.37 -34.61 -14.84
N GLU A 237 -34.62 -35.69 -15.08
CA GLU A 237 -34.98 -36.70 -16.05
C GLU A 237 -36.24 -37.40 -15.48
N ILE A 238 -37.41 -36.82 -15.76
CA ILE A 238 -38.69 -37.48 -15.51
C ILE A 238 -38.72 -38.71 -16.42
N ASP A 239 -38.49 -39.87 -15.82
CA ASP A 239 -38.74 -41.17 -16.45
C ASP A 239 -40.23 -41.25 -16.80
N PRO A 240 -40.63 -41.29 -18.08
CA PRO A 240 -42.03 -41.40 -18.46
C PRO A 240 -42.62 -42.81 -18.19
N PHE A 241 -41.86 -43.70 -17.53
CA PHE A 241 -42.28 -45.04 -17.15
C PHE A 241 -42.18 -45.34 -15.64
N ALA A 242 -42.02 -44.31 -14.79
CA ALA A 242 -42.14 -44.42 -13.32
C ALA A 242 -43.55 -44.07 -12.82
#